data_AF-A0A8D0HI96-F1
#
_entry.id   AF-A0A8D0HI96-F1
#
_cell.length_a   1.000
_cell.length_b   1.000
_cell.length_c   1.000
_cell.angle_alpha   90.00
_cell.angle_beta   90.00
_cell.angle_gamma   90.00
#
_symmetry.space_group_name_H-M   'P 1'
#
loop_
_entity.id
_entity.type
_entity.pdbx_description
1 polymer ?
#
loop_
_entity_poly.entity_id
_entity_poly.type
_entity_poly.pdbx_seq_one_letter_code
_entity_poly.pdbx_strand_id
1 'polypeptide(L)' 'MLLCLIPQYLYDGMDISNLAVDFAVVWNGNFIIDNPEDLKVHLYKCAAQRESCGLCLKAE' A
#
# COMPACT_ATOMS: atom_id res chain seq x y z
N MET A 1 0.31 19.16 -6.23
CA MET A 1 0.64 17.74 -6.43
C MET A 1 1.88 17.43 -5.58
N LEU A 2 1.74 16.61 -4.54
CA LEU A 2 2.89 16.08 -3.78
C LEU A 2 3.33 14.75 -4.41
N LEU A 3 4.63 14.50 -4.43
CA LEU A 3 5.25 13.28 -4.94
C LEU A 3 6.29 12.80 -3.94
N CYS A 4 6.24 11.52 -3.56
CA CYS A 4 7.34 10.88 -2.84
C CYS A 4 8.45 10.52 -3.84
N LEU A 5 9.73 10.78 -3.51
CA LEU A 5 10.87 10.37 -4.34
C LEU A 5 11.14 8.87 -4.14
N ILE A 6 11.27 8.13 -5.25
CA ILE A 6 11.09 6.67 -5.40
C ILE A 6 11.67 5.81 -4.25
N PRO A 7 10.83 5.34 -3.31
CA PRO A 7 11.17 4.29 -2.35
C PRO A 7 10.62 2.94 -2.83
N GLN A 8 11.24 1.84 -2.41
CA GLN A 8 10.63 0.51 -2.48
C GLN A 8 10.03 0.16 -1.11
N TYR A 9 8.81 -0.39 -1.12
CA TYR A 9 8.09 -0.79 0.08
C TYR A 9 7.84 -2.29 0.06
N LEU A 10 8.13 -2.97 1.18
CA LEU A 10 7.90 -4.40 1.37
C LEU A 10 7.29 -4.64 2.75
N TYR A 11 6.57 -5.74 2.89
CA TYR A 11 6.10 -6.28 4.17
C TYR A 11 6.46 -7.77 4.26
N ASP A 12 6.53 -8.34 5.46
CA ASP A 12 6.86 -9.76 5.66
C ASP A 12 5.65 -10.67 5.44
N GLY A 13 5.91 -11.94 5.07
CA GLY A 13 4.87 -12.94 4.84
C GLY A 13 4.21 -12.89 3.46
N MET A 14 3.37 -13.88 3.16
CA MET A 14 2.69 -14.05 1.86
C MET A 14 1.18 -14.27 2.02
N ASP A 15 0.67 -14.02 3.24
CA ASP A 15 -0.70 -14.37 3.64
C ASP A 15 -1.75 -13.40 3.09
N ILE A 16 -1.34 -12.19 2.73
CA ILE A 16 -2.19 -11.10 2.25
C ILE A 16 -1.65 -10.65 0.89
N SER A 17 -2.52 -10.45 -0.10
CA SER A 17 -2.13 -10.03 -1.46
C SER A 17 -2.27 -8.52 -1.69
N ASN A 18 -3.25 -7.89 -1.02
CA ASN A 18 -3.48 -6.46 -1.02
C ASN A 18 -3.63 -5.99 0.44
N LEU A 19 -2.64 -5.25 0.92
CA LEU A 19 -2.60 -4.74 2.28
C LEU A 19 -2.81 -3.22 2.27
N ALA A 20 -3.91 -2.75 2.84
CA ALA A 20 -4.16 -1.32 3.04
C ALA A 20 -3.40 -0.84 4.29
N VAL A 21 -2.61 0.22 4.15
CA VAL A 21 -1.75 0.77 5.20
C VAL A 21 -2.03 2.25 5.37
N ASP A 22 -2.14 2.69 6.62
CA ASP A 22 -2.28 4.11 6.95
C ASP A 22 -0.97 4.86 6.66
N PHE A 23 -1.09 6.08 6.16
CA PHE A 23 0.07 6.95 5.91
C PHE A 23 -0.15 8.34 6.50
N ALA A 24 0.94 9.02 6.79
CA ALA A 24 0.92 10.40 7.27
C ALA A 24 1.84 11.26 6.39
N VAL A 25 1.34 12.42 5.97
CA VAL A 25 2.17 13.44 5.32
C VAL A 25 2.68 14.37 6.41
N VAL A 26 4.00 14.37 6.61
CA VAL A 26 4.66 15.19 7.64
C VAL A 26 5.39 16.36 6.99
N TRP A 27 5.12 17.56 7.48
CA TRP A 27 5.77 18.81 7.10
C TRP A 27 6.56 19.39 8.27
N ASN A 28 7.69 20.05 7.97
CA ASN A 28 8.53 20.74 8.95
C ASN A 28 8.86 19.88 10.21
N GLY A 29 9.06 18.58 9.99
CA GLY A 29 9.51 17.60 11.00
C GLY A 29 8.41 17.00 11.89
N ASN A 30 7.33 17.72 12.18
CA ASN A 30 6.30 17.25 13.13
C ASN A 30 4.86 17.66 12.83
N PHE A 31 4.60 18.48 11.80
CA PHE A 31 3.24 18.84 11.42
C PHE A 31 2.66 17.73 10.56
N ILE A 32 1.71 16.97 11.11
CA ILE A 32 0.98 15.94 10.38
C ILE A 32 -0.23 16.59 9.72
N ILE A 33 -0.39 16.39 8.42
CA ILE A 33 -1.57 16.85 7.69
C ILE A 33 -2.74 15.91 7.99
N ASP A 34 -3.91 16.48 8.29
CA ASP A 34 -5.12 15.71 8.56
C ASP A 34 -5.54 14.86 7.35
N ASN A 35 -5.99 13.63 7.62
CA ASN A 35 -6.48 12.68 6.62
C ASN A 35 -7.97 12.34 6.91
N PRO A 36 -8.91 13.28 6.69
CA PRO A 36 -10.31 13.12 7.08
C PRO A 36 -11.02 11.98 6.34
N GLU A 37 -10.56 11.64 5.14
CA GLU A 37 -11.12 10.57 4.30
C GLU A 37 -10.51 9.19 4.62
N ASP A 38 -9.63 9.09 5.62
CA ASP A 38 -8.89 7.86 5.97
C ASP A 38 -8.24 7.20 4.75
N LEU A 39 -7.61 8.01 3.89
CA LEU A 39 -6.91 7.52 2.71
C LEU A 39 -5.82 6.53 3.13
N LYS A 40 -5.71 5.42 2.41
CA LYS A 40 -4.72 4.36 2.65
C LYS A 40 -3.86 4.13 1.41
N VAL A 41 -2.65 3.63 1.63
CA VAL A 41 -1.80 3.11 0.56
C VAL A 41 -1.98 1.60 0.48
N HIS A 42 -2.14 1.08 -0.73
CA HIS A 42 -2.25 -0.36 -0.96
C HIS A 42 -0.88 -0.95 -1.33
N LEU A 43 -0.33 -1.80 -0.46
CA LEU A 43 0.83 -2.63 -0.75
C LEU A 43 0.37 -3.95 -1.34
N TYR A 44 0.71 -4.16 -2.61
CA TYR A 44 0.29 -5.33 -3.35
C TYR A 44 1.44 -6.31 -3.61
N LYS A 45 1.22 -7.59 -3.35
CA LYS A 45 2.12 -8.68 -3.75
C LYS A 45 1.42 -9.56 -4.77
N CYS A 46 1.97 -9.62 -5.99
CA CYS A 46 1.40 -10.42 -7.09
C CYS A 46 1.26 -11.90 -6.72
N ALA A 47 2.29 -12.47 -6.09
CA ALA A 47 2.37 -13.92 -5.82
C ALA A 47 1.65 -14.36 -4.53
N ALA A 48 1.23 -13.43 -3.67
CA ALA A 48 0.49 -13.78 -2.47
C ALA A 48 -0.96 -14.13 -2.81
N GLN A 49 -1.50 -15.20 -2.21
CA GLN A 49 -2.87 -15.71 -2.42
C GLN A 49 -3.26 -16.06 -3.89
N ARG A 50 -2.28 -16.20 -4.79
CA ARG A 50 -2.52 -16.49 -6.21
C ARG A 50 -1.86 -17.77 -6.64
N GLU A 51 -2.44 -18.89 -6.22
CA GLU A 51 -1.93 -20.24 -6.53
C GLU A 51 -2.25 -20.70 -7.97
N SER A 52 -3.09 -19.96 -8.70
CA SER A 52 -3.46 -20.31 -10.07
C SER A 52 -3.61 -19.09 -10.98
N CYS A 53 -3.40 -19.31 -12.29
CA CYS A 53 -3.57 -18.28 -13.33
C CYS A 53 -4.96 -17.62 -13.29
N GLY A 54 -6.01 -18.40 -12.99
CA GLY A 54 -7.38 -17.88 -12.87
C GLY A 54 -7.56 -16.87 -11.73
N LEU A 55 -6.83 -17.03 -10.62
CA LEU A 55 -6.86 -16.06 -9.50
C LEU A 55 -6.08 -14.79 -9.81
N CYS A 56 -5.05 -14.85 -10.66
CA CYS A 56 -4.37 -13.66 -11.20
C CYS A 56 -5.28 -12.84 -12.09
N LEU A 57 -6.02 -13.49 -12.99
CA LEU A 57 -6.89 -12.83 -13.96
C LEU A 57 -8.20 -12.30 -13.34
N LYS A 58 -8.61 -12.86 -12.19
CA LYS A 58 -9.81 -12.44 -11.46
C LYS A 58 -9.57 -11.29 -10.49
N ALA A 59 -8.31 -10.96 -10.18
CA ALA A 59 -8.02 -9.86 -9.28
C ALA A 59 -8.50 -8.54 -9.91
N GLU A 60 -9.48 -7.90 -9.26
CA GLU A 60 -9.90 -6.53 -9.55
C GLU A 60 -8.80 -5.53 -9.18
#